data_AF-A0A9D9HIQ6-F1
#
_entry.id   AF-A0A9D9HIQ6-F1
#
_cell.length_a   1.000
_cell.length_b   1.000
_cell.length_c   1.000
_cell.angle_alpha   90.00
_cell.angle_beta   90.00
_cell.angle_gamma   90.00
#
_symmetry.space_group_name_H-M   'P 1'
#
loop_
_entity.id
_entity.type
_entity.pdbx_description
1 polymer ?
#
loop_
_entity_poly.entity_id
_entity_poly.type
_entity_poly.pdbx_seq_one_letter_code
_entity_poly.pdbx_strand_id
1 'polypeptide(L)'
;MKKLDLEALEYHRSFPAGKTGIRPVKPTASQHDLAMAYTPGVAAPSEAIADDREKSYDYTGRGNLIAVISNGTAVLGLGDIGPYAAKPVMEGKALLFKILGGVNA
;
A
#
# COMPACT_ATOMS: atom_id res chain seq x y z
N MET A 1 1.40 22.33 22.55
CA MET A 1 1.77 20.98 22.11
C MET A 1 2.92 20.48 22.96
N LYS A 2 2.88 19.20 23.35
CA LYS A 2 4.01 18.54 24.02
C LYS A 2 5.16 18.37 23.02
N LYS A 3 6.39 18.21 23.51
CA LYS A 3 7.57 17.94 22.67
C LYS A 3 7.34 16.77 21.70
N LEU A 4 6.77 15.68 22.21
CA LEU A 4 6.42 14.49 21.42
C LEU A 4 5.43 14.80 20.28
N ASP A 5 4.48 15.71 20.50
CA ASP A 5 3.51 16.06 19.46
C ASP A 5 4.21 16.75 18.28
N LEU A 6 5.18 17.64 18.55
CA LEU A 6 5.94 18.34 17.52
C LEU A 6 6.84 17.38 16.73
N GLU A 7 7.51 16.46 17.44
CA GLU A 7 8.33 15.41 16.81
C GLU A 7 7.48 14.48 15.93
N ALA A 8 6.28 14.10 16.40
CA ALA A 8 5.35 13.28 15.63
C ALA A 8 4.86 14.00 14.38
N LEU A 9 4.52 15.30 14.47
CA LEU A 9 4.16 16.08 13.29
C LEU A 9 5.31 16.17 12.30
N GLU A 10 6.54 16.43 12.76
CA GLU A 10 7.72 16.51 11.91
C GLU A 10 8.01 15.18 11.20
N TYR A 11 7.96 14.07 11.95
CA TYR A 11 8.11 12.71 11.41
C TYR A 11 7.14 12.44 10.24
N HIS A 12 5.87 12.84 10.35
CA HIS A 12 4.87 12.60 9.29
C HIS A 12 5.00 13.53 8.09
N ARG A 13 5.53 14.76 8.25
CA ARG A 13 5.64 15.75 7.14
C ARG A 13 6.98 15.71 6.42
N SER A 14 8.03 15.21 7.07
CA SER A 14 9.37 15.10 6.48
C SER A 14 9.31 14.28 5.19
N PHE A 15 10.14 14.63 4.20
CA PHE A 15 10.08 13.96 2.91
C PHE A 15 10.74 12.57 2.94
N PRO A 16 10.11 11.53 2.35
CA PRO A 16 8.76 11.52 1.77
C PRO A 16 7.67 11.55 2.86
N ALA A 17 6.64 12.36 2.66
CA ALA A 17 5.57 12.53 3.65
C ALA A 17 4.71 11.27 3.81
N GLY A 18 4.15 11.09 5.00
CA GLY A 18 3.40 9.89 5.38
C GLY A 18 4.31 8.73 5.80
N LYS A 19 3.73 7.54 5.97
CA LYS A 19 4.45 6.35 6.48
C LYS A 19 4.52 5.19 5.50
N THR A 20 3.84 5.30 4.37
CA THR A 20 3.72 4.23 3.38
C THR A 20 4.09 4.74 1.99
N GLY A 21 4.73 3.89 1.17
CA GLY A 21 5.06 4.20 -0.22
C GLY A 21 5.03 2.96 -1.09
N ILE A 22 5.02 3.16 -2.41
CA ILE A 22 5.01 2.08 -3.41
C ILE A 22 6.39 1.99 -4.04
N ARG A 23 6.88 0.76 -4.23
CA ARG A 23 8.15 0.47 -4.90
C ARG A 23 7.92 -0.61 -5.97
N PRO A 24 8.52 -0.48 -7.17
CA PRO A 24 8.54 -1.56 -8.15
C PRO A 24 9.25 -2.82 -7.61
N VAL A 25 8.69 -3.98 -7.89
CA VAL A 25 9.24 -5.30 -7.50
C VAL A 25 9.81 -6.09 -8.68
N LYS A 26 9.71 -5.56 -9.90
CA LYS A 26 10.25 -6.12 -11.15
C LYS A 26 11.25 -5.13 -11.78
N PRO A 27 12.16 -5.58 -12.65
CA PRO A 27 13.03 -4.69 -13.42
C PRO A 27 12.24 -3.65 -14.21
N THR A 28 12.82 -2.45 -14.39
CA THR A 28 12.18 -1.31 -15.09
C THR A 28 13.19 -0.47 -15.88
N ALA A 29 14.37 -1.00 -16.19
CA ALA A 29 15.49 -0.22 -16.70
C ALA A 29 15.61 -0.26 -18.24
N SER A 30 15.02 -1.27 -18.88
CA SER A 30 15.13 -1.48 -20.33
C SER A 30 13.78 -1.41 -21.06
N GLN A 31 13.83 -1.22 -22.38
CA GLN A 31 12.62 -1.33 -23.22
C GLN A 31 11.96 -2.72 -23.08
N HIS A 32 12.77 -3.77 -22.96
CA HIS A 32 12.27 -5.11 -22.72
C HIS A 32 11.55 -5.20 -21.36
N ASP A 33 12.12 -4.63 -20.30
CA ASP A 33 11.49 -4.61 -18.97
C ASP A 33 10.13 -3.91 -19.01
N LEU A 34 10.06 -2.77 -19.69
CA LEU A 34 8.80 -2.02 -19.87
C LEU A 34 7.79 -2.80 -20.70
N ALA A 35 8.24 -3.50 -21.74
CA ALA A 35 7.40 -4.37 -22.55
C ALA A 35 6.88 -5.60 -21.78
N MET A 36 7.60 -6.08 -20.77
CA MET A 36 7.14 -7.16 -19.88
C MET A 36 6.20 -6.63 -18.79
N ALA A 37 6.49 -5.45 -18.23
CA ALA A 37 5.67 -4.82 -17.19
C ALA A 37 4.33 -4.28 -17.73
N TYR A 38 4.27 -3.96 -19.02
CA TYR A 38 3.10 -3.38 -19.67
C TYR A 38 2.90 -3.96 -21.07
N THR A 39 2.37 -3.20 -22.01
CA THR A 39 2.13 -3.64 -23.38
C THR A 39 3.45 -3.93 -24.12
N PRO A 40 3.55 -5.05 -24.86
CA PRO A 40 2.53 -6.08 -25.08
C PRO A 40 2.50 -7.22 -24.05
N GLY A 41 3.51 -7.37 -23.19
CA GLY A 41 3.68 -8.53 -22.32
C GLY A 41 2.58 -8.74 -21.26
N VAL A 42 1.95 -7.66 -20.79
CA VAL A 42 0.87 -7.71 -19.78
C VAL A 42 -0.40 -8.43 -20.27
N ALA A 43 -0.55 -8.66 -21.58
CA ALA A 43 -1.68 -9.41 -22.13
C ALA A 43 -1.71 -10.86 -21.63
N ALA A 44 -0.56 -11.53 -21.60
CA ALA A 44 -0.47 -12.94 -21.22
C ALA A 44 -1.01 -13.27 -19.81
N PRO A 45 -0.59 -12.57 -18.73
CA PRO A 45 -1.19 -12.80 -17.41
C PRO A 45 -2.67 -12.41 -17.36
N SER A 46 -3.10 -11.42 -18.14
CA SER A 46 -4.51 -10.98 -18.18
C SER A 46 -5.42 -12.05 -18.81
N GLU A 47 -5.02 -12.61 -19.96
CA GLU A 47 -5.73 -13.71 -20.63
C GLU A 47 -5.77 -14.95 -19.74
N ALA A 48 -4.64 -15.31 -19.10
CA ALA A 48 -4.60 -16.44 -18.19
C ALA A 48 -5.58 -16.29 -17.00
N ILE A 49 -5.72 -15.08 -16.45
CA ILE A 49 -6.66 -14.78 -15.36
C ILE A 49 -8.12 -14.76 -15.86
N ALA A 50 -8.34 -14.33 -17.11
CA ALA A 50 -9.67 -14.36 -17.72
C ALA A 50 -10.17 -15.81 -17.88
N ASP A 51 -9.27 -16.74 -18.25
CA ASP A 51 -9.56 -18.16 -18.34
C ASP A 51 -9.72 -18.83 -16.96
N ASP A 52 -8.89 -18.42 -15.98
CA ASP A 52 -8.93 -18.92 -14.61
C ASP A 52 -8.63 -17.82 -13.59
N ARG A 53 -9.67 -17.41 -12.86
CA ARG A 53 -9.62 -16.31 -11.88
C ARG A 53 -8.65 -16.58 -10.73
N GLU A 54 -8.37 -17.84 -10.39
CA GLU A 54 -7.48 -18.19 -9.28
C GLU A 54 -6.02 -17.88 -9.61
N LYS A 55 -5.63 -17.84 -10.89
CA LYS A 55 -4.29 -17.41 -11.34
C LYS A 55 -3.96 -15.97 -11.00
N SER A 56 -4.94 -15.18 -10.53
CA SER A 56 -4.65 -13.86 -9.96
C SER A 56 -3.77 -13.93 -8.71
N TYR A 57 -3.76 -15.06 -7.98
CA TYR A 57 -2.81 -15.29 -6.89
C TYR A 57 -1.38 -15.55 -7.38
N ASP A 58 -1.21 -16.08 -8.58
CA ASP A 58 0.10 -16.40 -9.17
C ASP A 58 0.74 -15.17 -9.85
N TYR A 59 -0.06 -14.41 -10.60
CA TYR A 59 0.45 -13.36 -11.49
C TYR A 59 0.26 -11.94 -10.96
N THR A 60 -0.25 -11.76 -9.74
CA THR A 60 -0.43 -10.43 -9.13
C THR A 60 0.02 -10.40 -7.67
N GLY A 61 0.00 -9.22 -7.07
CA GLY A 61 0.25 -9.05 -5.64
C GLY A 61 -0.88 -9.57 -4.72
N ARG A 62 -2.00 -10.07 -5.27
CA ARG A 62 -3.23 -10.43 -4.53
C ARG A 62 -2.97 -11.35 -3.33
N GLY A 63 -2.05 -12.30 -3.45
CA GLY A 63 -1.75 -13.25 -2.37
C GLY A 63 -1.13 -12.64 -1.12
N ASN A 64 -0.53 -11.46 -1.21
CA ASN A 64 0.13 -10.79 -0.08
C ASN A 64 -0.35 -9.35 0.14
N LEU A 65 -1.33 -8.86 -0.63
CA LEU A 65 -1.84 -7.51 -0.56
C LEU A 65 -3.19 -7.48 0.17
N ILE A 66 -3.26 -6.69 1.24
CA ILE A 66 -4.50 -6.41 1.98
C ILE A 66 -4.87 -4.93 1.88
N ALA A 67 -6.09 -4.58 2.29
CA ALA A 67 -6.53 -3.19 2.40
C ALA A 67 -6.91 -2.87 3.86
N VAL A 68 -6.30 -1.82 4.42
CA VAL A 68 -6.69 -1.27 5.72
C VAL A 68 -7.78 -0.21 5.51
N ILE A 69 -9.05 -0.61 5.68
CA ILE A 69 -10.22 0.22 5.38
C ILE A 69 -10.85 0.77 6.67
N SER A 70 -11.15 2.07 6.70
CA SER A 70 -11.92 2.73 7.76
C SER A 70 -12.63 3.96 7.20
N ASN A 71 -13.83 4.23 7.72
CA ASN A 71 -14.58 5.47 7.46
C ASN A 71 -14.25 6.59 8.47
N GLY A 72 -13.43 6.32 9.49
CA GLY A 72 -12.98 7.31 10.47
C GLY A 72 -13.96 7.61 11.61
N THR A 73 -15.03 6.82 11.78
CA THR A 73 -16.04 7.07 12.83
C THR A 73 -15.62 6.60 14.24
N ALA A 74 -14.52 5.85 14.35
CA ALA A 74 -13.98 5.34 15.61
C ALA A 74 -12.44 5.27 15.58
N VAL A 75 -11.79 6.43 15.68
CA VAL A 75 -10.32 6.53 15.63
C VAL A 75 -9.73 6.59 17.03
N LEU A 76 -9.22 5.46 17.52
CA LEU A 76 -8.61 5.37 18.87
C LEU A 76 -9.57 5.93 19.94
N GLY A 77 -9.09 6.81 20.82
CA GLY A 77 -9.92 7.54 21.78
C GLY A 77 -10.49 8.87 21.26
N LEU A 78 -10.33 9.18 19.97
CA LEU A 78 -10.74 10.45 19.38
C LEU A 78 -12.19 10.43 18.86
N GLY A 79 -12.79 9.24 18.73
CA GLY A 79 -14.16 9.08 18.24
C GLY A 79 -14.28 9.28 16.74
N ASP A 80 -15.38 9.92 16.31
CA ASP A 80 -15.65 10.23 14.92
C ASP A 80 -14.96 11.53 14.51
N ILE A 81 -13.85 11.39 13.78
CA ILE A 81 -13.05 12.50 13.27
C ILE A 81 -12.98 12.49 11.73
N GLY A 82 -13.76 11.61 11.10
CA GLY A 82 -13.82 11.46 9.65
C GLY A 82 -12.59 10.81 9.00
N PRO A 83 -12.69 10.49 7.70
CA PRO A 83 -11.73 9.65 7.00
C PRO A 83 -10.36 10.31 6.81
N TYR A 84 -10.30 11.63 6.62
CA TYR A 84 -9.04 12.35 6.44
C TYR A 84 -8.19 12.34 7.71
N ALA A 85 -8.80 12.58 8.87
CA ALA A 85 -8.08 12.57 10.15
C ALA A 85 -7.72 11.13 10.60
N ALA A 86 -8.43 10.12 10.11
CA ALA A 86 -8.10 8.72 10.34
C ALA A 86 -6.86 8.24 9.54
N LYS A 87 -6.51 8.92 8.44
CA LYS A 87 -5.49 8.46 7.48
C LYS A 87 -4.13 8.13 8.11
N PRO A 88 -3.56 8.95 9.03
CA PRO A 88 -2.30 8.60 9.68
C PRO A 88 -2.39 7.28 10.46
N VAL A 89 -3.53 6.97 11.08
CA VAL A 89 -3.70 5.72 11.82
C VAL A 89 -3.74 4.52 10.86
N MET A 90 -4.39 4.67 9.71
CA MET A 90 -4.48 3.59 8.71
C MET A 90 -3.11 3.30 8.08
N GLU A 91 -2.33 4.33 7.75
CA GLU A 91 -0.94 4.14 7.30
C GLU A 91 -0.07 3.48 8.36
N GLY A 92 -0.28 3.83 9.64
CA GLY A 92 0.42 3.19 10.75
C GLY A 92 0.13 1.70 10.84
N LYS A 93 -1.13 1.29 10.66
CA LYS A 93 -1.50 -0.14 10.59
C LYS A 93 -0.86 -0.84 9.40
N ALA A 94 -0.87 -0.23 8.22
CA ALA A 94 -0.23 -0.79 7.03
C ALA A 94 1.29 -0.99 7.22
N LEU A 95 1.96 0.00 7.82
CA LEU A 95 3.37 -0.12 8.21
C LEU A 95 3.62 -1.32 9.14
N LEU A 96 2.77 -1.50 10.16
CA LEU A 96 2.90 -2.62 11.10
C LEU A 96 2.70 -3.98 10.43
N PHE A 97 1.71 -4.11 9.53
CA PHE A 97 1.54 -5.32 8.71
C PHE A 97 2.81 -5.66 7.94
N LYS A 98 3.48 -4.65 7.38
CA LYS A 98 4.71 -4.84 6.62
C LYS A 98 5.89 -5.27 7.48
N ILE A 99 6.17 -4.55 8.56
CA ILE A 99 7.41 -4.75 9.33
C ILE A 99 7.32 -5.93 10.30
N LEU A 100 6.12 -6.32 10.75
CA LEU A 100 5.93 -7.42 11.68
C LEU A 100 5.45 -8.70 10.99
N GLY A 101 4.64 -8.58 9.94
CA GLY A 101 4.01 -9.73 9.26
C GLY A 101 4.52 -10.01 7.86
N GLY A 102 5.35 -9.15 7.27
CA GLY A 102 5.75 -9.27 5.87
C GLY A 102 4.62 -9.01 4.85
N VAL A 103 3.46 -8.55 5.31
CA VAL A 103 2.25 -8.35 4.51
C VAL A 103 2.27 -6.98 3.83
N ASN A 104 1.91 -6.90 2.55
CA ASN A 104 1.72 -5.62 1.86
C ASN A 104 0.31 -5.10 2.17
N ALA A 105 0.19 -3.83 2.56
CA ALA A 105 -1.05 -3.25 3.07
C ALA A 105 -1.23 -1.78 2.63
#